data_AF-A0A7C3P593-F1
#
_entry.id   AF-A0A7C3P593-F1
#
_cell.length_a   1.000
_cell.length_b   1.000
_cell.length_c   1.000
_cell.angle_alpha   90.00
_cell.angle_beta   90.00
_cell.angle_gamma   90.00
#
_symmetry.space_group_name_H-M   'P 1'
#
loop_
_entity.id
_entity.type
_entity.pdbx_description
1 polymer ?
#
loop_
_entity_poly.entity_id
_entity_poly.type
_entity_poly.pdbx_seq_one_letter_code
_entity_poly.pdbx_strand_id
1 'polypeptide(L)'
;MEDYPSQASVLFEADHPYHTTPYVGGVAVHEYTKHQGDDEVAKQTFERRELDVKKLVVTEMSQLKSDRADEQWKGSISLKDRVDRKEITEEEVDTALSGKNVLRYMVRAAKNARTRCVDGRFIKGYMEQRQSMKERPLGPQNAGGTAGTAVAFRIARGADGDDYESLSFAQDFDAFADSLTELGYEIGAHTDNHSEDSPENTGCGAIDKMPEIIEVMTDSKNAPRVNELTQGIMGSAYDSKIYSEMLGNAIRVSSAKASYFKDYRHNLYDRMKARAGDVVSCLFGKHNEVAAIINRVYGTTFHRDEFSADSDNKIQAFNYDYWYTLEKTEALMKDHPYFADMSEERRIIEGKKLLTARVMYTVATLMTLTDGTIQLRIIDEKDDEGTVVDLFDGFGKRDTYAPAAIAA
;
A
#
# COMPACT_ATOMS: atom_id res chain seq x y z
N MET A 1 23.48 53.89 27.99
CA MET A 1 23.96 54.33 29.31
C MET A 1 23.60 53.21 30.25
N GLU A 2 24.58 52.32 30.49
CA GLU A 2 25.30 52.20 31.79
C GLU A 2 24.52 51.22 32.69
N ASP A 3 25.08 50.27 33.43
CA ASP A 3 26.41 49.69 33.51
C ASP A 3 26.29 48.40 34.35
N TYR A 4 27.31 47.53 34.29
CA TYR A 4 27.47 46.28 35.05
C TYR A 4 27.51 46.45 36.59
N PRO A 5 27.35 45.35 37.38
CA PRO A 5 28.53 44.68 37.98
C PRO A 5 28.40 43.13 37.97
N SER A 6 29.39 42.36 37.50
CA SER A 6 30.68 41.95 38.10
C SER A 6 30.65 40.56 38.75
N GLN A 7 31.17 39.60 37.99
CA GLN A 7 31.97 38.41 38.32
C GLN A 7 32.07 37.89 39.78
N ALA A 8 31.89 36.57 39.91
CA ALA A 8 32.81 35.71 40.66
C ALA A 8 32.83 34.30 40.04
N SER A 9 34.04 33.78 39.86
CA SER A 9 34.43 32.60 39.10
C SER A 9 35.15 31.59 40.00
N VAL A 10 34.85 30.28 39.84
CA VAL A 10 35.69 29.11 40.21
C VAL A 10 35.17 27.93 39.33
N LEU A 11 35.79 27.51 38.21
CA LEU A 11 36.89 26.53 38.02
C LEU A 11 36.63 25.18 38.75
N PHE A 12 36.69 23.96 38.19
CA PHE A 12 37.43 23.38 37.07
C PHE A 12 36.82 21.98 36.69
N GLU A 13 36.93 21.65 35.40
CA GLU A 13 37.26 20.33 34.79
C GLU A 13 36.35 19.09 34.89
N ALA A 14 35.85 18.65 33.72
CA ALA A 14 36.01 17.27 33.22
C ALA A 14 35.80 17.23 31.69
N ASP A 15 36.79 16.67 31.01
CA ASP A 15 36.94 16.50 29.56
C ASP A 15 35.82 15.70 28.88
N HIS A 16 35.39 16.12 27.68
CA HIS A 16 35.61 15.32 26.46
C HIS A 16 35.17 16.04 25.17
N PRO A 17 35.84 15.76 24.02
CA PRO A 17 35.78 16.57 22.82
C PRO A 17 34.73 16.03 21.84
N TYR A 18 33.89 16.92 21.29
CA TYR A 18 33.35 16.71 19.96
C TYR A 18 33.68 17.91 19.09
N HIS A 19 34.55 17.63 18.12
CA HIS A 19 34.91 18.49 17.02
C HIS A 19 33.67 18.91 16.23
N THR A 20 33.52 20.22 16.06
CA THR A 20 32.72 20.81 14.99
C THR A 20 33.54 20.76 13.71
N THR A 21 33.03 20.08 12.69
CA THR A 21 33.50 20.23 11.30
C THR A 21 32.43 20.92 10.46
N PRO A 22 32.81 21.80 9.51
CA PRO A 22 31.88 22.62 8.77
C PRO A 22 31.18 21.80 7.68
N TYR A 23 29.89 22.05 7.51
CA TYR A 23 29.08 21.53 6.43
C TYR A 23 29.54 22.16 5.10
N VAL A 24 30.16 21.36 4.24
CA VAL A 24 30.44 21.72 2.84
C VAL A 24 29.68 20.72 1.98
N GLY A 25 28.81 21.24 1.12
CA GLY A 25 27.95 20.46 0.24
C GLY A 25 28.75 19.56 -0.69
N GLY A 26 28.43 18.28 -0.65
CA GLY A 26 28.84 17.28 -1.62
C GLY A 26 27.76 16.22 -1.69
N VAL A 27 27.10 16.11 -2.84
CA VAL A 27 26.19 15.00 -3.14
C VAL A 27 27.04 13.73 -3.20
N ALA A 28 26.96 12.90 -2.17
CA ALA A 28 27.56 11.56 -2.20
C ALA A 28 26.72 10.69 -3.16
N VAL A 29 27.19 10.57 -4.40
CA VAL A 29 26.80 9.46 -5.27
C VAL A 29 27.49 8.22 -4.71
N HIS A 30 26.76 7.38 -3.99
CA HIS A 30 27.30 6.10 -3.55
C HIS A 30 27.49 5.19 -4.76
N GLU A 31 28.76 4.94 -5.11
CA GLU A 31 29.16 3.81 -5.94
C GLU A 31 28.74 2.52 -5.24
N TYR A 32 27.90 1.73 -5.92
CA TYR A 32 27.65 0.33 -5.54
C TYR A 32 28.97 -0.44 -5.67
N THR A 33 29.65 -0.69 -4.54
CA THR A 33 30.76 -1.64 -4.51
C THR A 33 30.23 -3.03 -4.81
N LYS A 34 30.60 -3.52 -5.99
CA LYS A 34 30.31 -4.85 -6.52
C LYS A 34 31.05 -5.88 -5.68
N HIS A 35 30.35 -6.64 -4.83
CA HIS A 35 30.93 -7.83 -4.22
C HIS A 35 31.05 -8.94 -5.28
N GLN A 36 32.29 -9.22 -5.67
CA GLN A 36 32.66 -10.38 -6.49
C GLN A 36 32.47 -11.65 -5.64
N GLY A 37 31.23 -12.13 -5.57
CA GLY A 37 30.85 -13.34 -4.83
C GLY A 37 29.38 -13.73 -5.03
N ASP A 38 28.51 -12.76 -5.35
CA ASP A 38 27.05 -12.98 -5.44
C ASP A 38 26.54 -13.24 -6.88
N ASP A 39 27.42 -13.18 -7.89
CA ASP A 39 27.05 -13.27 -9.31
C ASP A 39 26.62 -14.69 -9.77
N GLU A 40 26.85 -15.75 -8.97
CA GLU A 40 26.44 -17.12 -9.30
C GLU A 40 25.14 -17.58 -8.63
N VAL A 41 24.73 -17.00 -7.50
CA VAL A 41 23.46 -17.36 -6.82
C VAL A 41 22.27 -16.60 -7.43
N ALA A 42 22.51 -15.46 -8.09
CA ALA A 42 21.48 -14.69 -8.80
C ALA A 42 21.16 -15.21 -10.23
N LYS A 43 21.77 -16.31 -10.67
CA LYS A 43 21.55 -16.94 -11.99
C LYS A 43 20.58 -18.12 -11.97
N GLN A 44 19.64 -18.17 -11.04
CA GLN A 44 18.38 -18.89 -11.33
C GLN A 44 17.59 -18.06 -12.33
N THR A 45 17.96 -18.23 -13.61
CA THR A 45 17.21 -17.83 -14.78
C THR A 45 15.82 -18.44 -14.71
N PHE A 46 14.88 -17.75 -14.06
CA PHE A 46 13.48 -17.93 -14.37
C PHE A 46 13.34 -17.54 -15.83
N GLU A 47 12.97 -18.51 -16.68
CA GLU A 47 12.52 -18.21 -18.02
C GLU A 47 11.43 -17.15 -17.88
N ARG A 48 11.74 -15.92 -18.33
CA ARG A 48 10.75 -14.86 -18.53
C ARG A 48 9.74 -15.41 -19.53
N ARG A 49 8.75 -16.17 -19.09
CA ARG A 49 7.51 -16.30 -19.85
C ARG A 49 6.99 -14.89 -19.94
N GLU A 50 7.13 -14.30 -21.12
CA GLU A 50 6.59 -12.98 -21.42
C GLU A 50 5.16 -12.92 -20.91
N LEU A 51 4.80 -11.83 -20.24
CA LEU A 51 3.42 -11.59 -19.86
C LEU A 51 2.60 -11.59 -21.15
N ASP A 52 1.70 -12.56 -21.31
CA ASP A 52 0.84 -12.61 -22.48
C ASP A 52 -0.27 -11.57 -22.32
N VAL A 53 0.05 -10.33 -22.66
CA VAL A 53 -0.89 -9.20 -22.59
C VAL A 53 -2.16 -9.42 -23.40
N LYS A 54 -2.19 -10.37 -24.34
CA LYS A 54 -3.40 -10.73 -25.11
C LYS A 54 -4.42 -11.48 -24.26
N LYS A 55 -3.97 -12.14 -23.19
CA LYS A 55 -4.84 -12.78 -22.20
C LYS A 55 -5.37 -11.80 -21.16
N LEU A 56 -4.92 -10.55 -21.16
CA LEU A 56 -5.36 -9.58 -20.18
C LEU A 56 -6.53 -8.75 -20.70
N VAL A 57 -7.46 -8.42 -19.82
CA VAL A 57 -8.55 -7.50 -20.10
C VAL A 57 -8.58 -6.39 -19.06
N VAL A 58 -8.93 -5.19 -19.51
CA VAL A 58 -9.18 -4.05 -18.65
C VAL A 58 -10.67 -3.74 -18.68
N THR A 59 -11.31 -3.77 -17.51
CA THR A 59 -12.73 -3.47 -17.36
C THR A 59 -12.89 -2.19 -16.54
N GLU A 60 -13.71 -1.27 -17.02
CA GLU A 60 -14.14 -0.12 -16.24
C GLU A 60 -15.19 -0.53 -15.22
N MET A 61 -14.96 -0.22 -13.94
CA MET A 61 -16.03 -0.25 -12.95
C MET A 61 -16.87 1.02 -13.10
N SER A 62 -17.96 0.92 -13.85
CA SER A 62 -18.92 2.01 -14.09
C SER A 62 -19.54 2.59 -12.81
N GLN A 63 -19.38 1.90 -11.69
CA GLN A 63 -20.06 2.19 -10.44
C GLN A 63 -19.61 3.51 -9.80
N LEU A 64 -18.46 4.12 -10.12
CA LEU A 64 -17.93 5.33 -9.42
C LEU A 64 -18.46 6.68 -9.85
N LYS A 65 -19.29 6.75 -10.88
CA LYS A 65 -19.97 8.00 -11.20
C LYS A 65 -20.99 8.25 -10.08
N SER A 66 -20.58 8.99 -9.04
CA SER A 66 -21.45 9.32 -7.90
C SER A 66 -22.49 10.35 -8.35
N ASP A 67 -23.51 9.89 -9.05
CA ASP A 67 -24.72 10.68 -9.31
C ASP A 67 -25.55 10.85 -8.01
N ARG A 68 -25.12 10.20 -6.91
CA ARG A 68 -25.71 10.28 -5.58
C ARG A 68 -25.18 11.52 -4.84
N ALA A 69 -26.00 12.57 -4.81
CA ALA A 69 -25.71 13.86 -4.16
C ALA A 69 -25.42 13.76 -2.64
N ASP A 70 -25.67 12.60 -2.02
CA ASP A 70 -25.46 12.29 -0.60
C ASP A 70 -24.16 11.52 -0.31
N GLU A 71 -23.48 10.98 -1.33
CA GLU A 71 -22.17 10.35 -1.19
C GLU A 71 -21.08 11.43 -1.15
N GLN A 72 -20.45 11.63 0.00
CA GLN A 72 -19.36 12.61 0.15
C GLN A 72 -18.03 11.89 0.29
N TRP A 73 -17.43 11.56 -0.84
CA TRP A 73 -15.99 11.36 -0.92
C TRP A 73 -15.34 12.71 -0.64
N LYS A 74 -14.56 12.81 0.44
CA LYS A 74 -14.01 14.09 0.94
C LYS A 74 -12.51 14.25 0.67
N GLY A 75 -11.97 13.38 -0.17
CA GLY A 75 -10.57 13.43 -0.52
C GLY A 75 -10.21 14.63 -1.38
N SER A 76 -8.94 15.02 -1.33
CA SER A 76 -8.43 16.19 -2.04
C SER A 76 -8.01 15.89 -3.48
N ILE A 77 -7.94 14.62 -3.86
CA ILE A 77 -7.55 14.19 -5.20
C ILE A 77 -8.80 14.17 -6.08
N SER A 78 -8.88 15.11 -7.02
CA SER A 78 -10.03 15.30 -7.90
C SER A 78 -9.58 15.32 -9.35
N LEU A 79 -10.07 14.37 -10.15
CA LEU A 79 -9.93 14.42 -11.60
C LEU A 79 -10.80 15.56 -12.16
N LYS A 80 -12.03 15.71 -11.66
CA LYS A 80 -12.95 16.75 -12.14
C LYS A 80 -12.37 18.16 -11.99
N ASP A 81 -11.84 18.49 -10.82
CA ASP A 81 -11.25 19.82 -10.59
C ASP A 81 -10.08 20.07 -11.55
N ARG A 82 -9.26 19.05 -11.85
CA ARG A 82 -8.12 19.19 -12.75
C ARG A 82 -8.55 19.40 -14.20
N VAL A 83 -9.63 18.75 -14.64
CA VAL A 83 -10.27 18.99 -15.94
C VAL A 83 -10.87 20.40 -16.00
N ASP A 84 -11.62 20.81 -14.97
CA ASP A 84 -12.25 22.13 -14.89
C ASP A 84 -11.21 23.26 -14.89
N ARG A 85 -10.05 23.04 -14.24
CA ARG A 85 -8.89 23.95 -14.26
C ARG A 85 -8.05 23.86 -15.54
N LYS A 86 -8.37 22.96 -16.46
CA LYS A 86 -7.64 22.72 -17.73
C LYS A 86 -6.18 22.31 -17.53
N GLU A 87 -5.88 21.62 -16.44
CA GLU A 87 -4.56 21.01 -16.20
C GLU A 87 -4.36 19.75 -17.05
N ILE A 88 -5.47 19.10 -17.40
CA ILE A 88 -5.58 17.89 -18.21
C ILE A 88 -6.93 17.89 -18.93
N THR A 89 -7.03 17.21 -20.07
CA THR A 89 -8.29 17.00 -20.80
C THR A 89 -8.86 15.61 -20.58
N GLU A 90 -10.17 15.43 -20.74
CA GLU A 90 -10.81 14.11 -20.70
C GLU A 90 -10.22 13.16 -21.76
N GLU A 91 -9.90 13.68 -22.95
CA GLU A 91 -9.28 12.90 -24.03
C GLU A 91 -7.89 12.37 -23.65
N GLU A 92 -7.06 13.18 -22.97
CA GLU A 92 -5.76 12.73 -22.44
C GLU A 92 -5.93 11.60 -21.42
N VAL A 93 -6.92 11.72 -20.53
CA VAL A 93 -7.24 10.69 -19.52
C VAL A 93 -7.72 9.41 -20.19
N ASP A 94 -8.70 9.50 -21.09
CA ASP A 94 -9.27 8.35 -21.77
C ASP A 94 -8.23 7.65 -22.66
N THR A 95 -7.36 8.41 -23.31
CA THR A 95 -6.23 7.86 -24.05
C THR A 95 -5.30 7.10 -23.12
N ALA A 96 -4.86 7.71 -22.02
CA ALA A 96 -3.94 7.10 -21.06
C ALA A 96 -4.53 5.84 -20.40
N LEU A 97 -5.84 5.85 -20.13
CA LEU A 97 -6.55 4.76 -19.45
C LEU A 97 -7.22 3.77 -20.40
N SER A 98 -7.03 3.92 -21.72
CA SER A 98 -7.46 2.91 -22.69
C SER A 98 -6.85 1.56 -22.34
N GLY A 99 -7.61 0.47 -22.51
CA GLY A 99 -7.16 -0.87 -22.11
C GLY A 99 -5.80 -1.24 -22.72
N LYS A 100 -5.58 -0.90 -24.00
CA LYS A 100 -4.28 -1.09 -24.65
C LYS A 100 -3.16 -0.33 -23.95
N ASN A 101 -3.36 0.93 -23.55
CA ASN A 101 -2.32 1.72 -22.91
C ASN A 101 -2.05 1.25 -21.48
N VAL A 102 -3.09 0.98 -20.68
CA VAL A 102 -2.93 0.44 -19.31
C VAL A 102 -2.11 -0.85 -19.32
N LEU A 103 -2.42 -1.78 -20.24
CA LEU A 103 -1.71 -3.06 -20.32
C LEU A 103 -0.22 -2.95 -20.71
N ARG A 104 0.21 -1.82 -21.30
CA ARG A 104 1.64 -1.60 -21.61
C ARG A 104 2.50 -1.44 -20.36
N TYR A 105 1.89 -1.04 -19.24
CA TYR A 105 2.58 -0.84 -17.97
C TYR A 105 2.39 -2.02 -17.02
N MET A 106 1.70 -3.09 -17.45
CA MET A 106 1.64 -4.32 -16.68
C MET A 106 2.94 -5.10 -16.85
N VAL A 107 3.57 -5.42 -15.73
CA VAL A 107 4.86 -6.10 -15.67
C VAL A 107 4.80 -7.25 -14.68
N ARG A 108 5.75 -8.18 -14.74
CA ARG A 108 5.90 -9.21 -13.70
C ARG A 108 6.36 -8.55 -12.39
N ALA A 109 5.71 -8.92 -11.30
CA ALA A 109 6.19 -8.57 -9.97
C ALA A 109 7.42 -9.43 -9.67
N ALA A 110 8.52 -8.79 -9.27
CA ALA A 110 9.72 -9.50 -8.86
C ALA A 110 9.52 -10.06 -7.45
N LYS A 111 9.79 -11.37 -7.29
CA LYS A 111 9.57 -12.11 -6.04
C LYS A 111 10.33 -11.53 -4.83
N ASN A 112 11.52 -10.99 -5.09
CA ASN A 112 12.41 -10.38 -4.09
C ASN A 112 12.33 -8.86 -4.08
N ALA A 113 11.35 -8.26 -4.76
CA ALA A 113 11.16 -6.83 -4.73
C ALA A 113 10.13 -6.45 -3.66
N ARG A 114 10.48 -5.41 -2.91
CA ARG A 114 9.70 -4.91 -1.78
C ARG A 114 8.28 -4.55 -2.17
N THR A 115 7.36 -4.84 -1.27
CA THR A 115 6.01 -4.27 -1.32
C THR A 115 6.11 -2.74 -1.40
N ARG A 116 5.27 -2.13 -2.22
CA ARG A 116 5.18 -0.68 -2.42
C ARG A 116 3.80 -0.18 -1.99
N CYS A 117 3.67 1.12 -1.75
CA CYS A 117 2.36 1.75 -1.58
C CYS A 117 1.61 1.80 -2.92
N VAL A 118 0.29 1.97 -2.87
CA VAL A 118 -0.55 2.21 -4.07
C VAL A 118 -0.30 3.57 -4.71
N ASP A 119 0.26 4.53 -3.96
CA ASP A 119 0.51 5.93 -4.34
C ASP A 119 1.07 6.08 -5.75
N GLY A 120 0.43 6.90 -6.59
CA GLY A 120 0.75 7.05 -8.01
C GLY A 120 1.95 7.96 -8.30
N ARG A 121 2.48 8.66 -7.30
CA ARG A 121 3.67 9.50 -7.46
C ARG A 121 4.89 8.63 -7.75
N PHE A 122 5.78 9.15 -8.61
CA PHE A 122 7.05 8.49 -8.87
C PHE A 122 8.07 8.75 -7.75
N ILE A 123 9.08 7.89 -7.69
CA ILE A 123 10.20 8.01 -6.75
C ILE A 123 11.09 9.20 -7.13
N LYS A 124 11.57 9.94 -6.13
CA LYS A 124 12.56 11.02 -6.30
C LYS A 124 13.79 10.51 -7.07
N GLY A 125 14.21 11.23 -8.12
CA GLY A 125 15.32 10.82 -8.98
C GLY A 125 14.93 9.94 -10.18
N TYR A 126 13.64 9.57 -10.31
CA TYR A 126 13.20 8.67 -11.38
C TYR A 126 13.40 9.26 -12.78
N MET A 127 13.14 10.54 -12.99
CA MET A 127 13.28 11.16 -14.32
C MET A 127 14.74 11.23 -14.75
N GLU A 128 15.64 11.52 -13.80
CA GLU A 128 17.08 11.60 -14.00
C GLU A 128 17.70 10.23 -14.27
N GLN A 129 17.16 9.18 -13.66
CA GLN A 129 17.66 7.80 -13.73
C GLN A 129 16.72 6.87 -14.49
N ARG A 130 15.90 7.42 -15.39
CA ARG A 130 14.74 6.72 -15.97
C ARG A 130 15.12 5.39 -16.60
N GLN A 131 16.20 5.34 -17.37
CA GLN A 131 16.62 4.10 -18.03
C GLN A 131 16.98 3.00 -17.02
N SER A 132 17.83 3.32 -16.03
CA SER A 132 18.21 2.37 -14.99
C SER A 132 17.06 1.99 -14.06
N MET A 133 16.12 2.91 -13.81
CA MET A 133 14.98 2.65 -12.93
C MET A 133 13.83 1.90 -13.60
N LYS A 134 13.70 1.95 -14.94
CA LYS A 134 12.79 1.08 -15.71
C LYS A 134 13.17 -0.40 -15.58
N GLU A 135 14.46 -0.69 -15.43
CA GLU A 135 14.99 -2.06 -15.32
C GLU A 135 14.97 -2.58 -13.88
N ARG A 136 14.62 -1.74 -12.91
CA ARG A 136 14.56 -2.10 -11.50
C ARG A 136 13.48 -3.17 -11.25
N PRO A 137 13.77 -4.19 -10.43
CA PRO A 137 12.75 -5.12 -9.93
C PRO A 137 11.58 -4.39 -9.26
N LEU A 138 10.35 -4.63 -9.72
CA LEU A 138 9.15 -4.00 -9.18
C LEU A 138 8.37 -4.99 -8.32
N GLY A 139 8.14 -4.62 -7.06
CA GLY A 139 7.32 -5.40 -6.15
C GLY A 139 5.84 -5.00 -6.20
N PRO A 140 4.97 -5.82 -5.61
CA PRO A 140 3.52 -5.60 -5.57
C PRO A 140 3.12 -4.38 -4.72
N GLN A 141 1.92 -3.85 -4.92
CA GLN A 141 1.46 -2.56 -4.41
C GLN A 141 0.18 -2.67 -3.58
N ASN A 142 0.22 -2.19 -2.33
CA ASN A 142 -0.89 -2.26 -1.38
C ASN A 142 -1.06 -0.95 -0.60
N ALA A 143 -2.31 -0.55 -0.34
CA ALA A 143 -2.63 0.69 0.38
C ALA A 143 -2.12 0.65 1.83
N GLY A 144 -1.22 1.57 2.21
CA GLY A 144 -0.67 1.65 3.57
C GLY A 144 0.24 0.49 3.96
N GLY A 145 0.64 -0.37 2.99
CA GLY A 145 1.56 -1.49 3.23
C GLY A 145 1.17 -2.35 4.44
N THR A 146 2.14 -2.62 5.29
CA THR A 146 1.97 -3.40 6.53
C THR A 146 1.03 -2.73 7.53
N ALA A 147 1.06 -1.40 7.66
CA ALA A 147 0.21 -0.66 8.59
C ALA A 147 -1.28 -0.81 8.25
N GLY A 148 -1.64 -0.62 6.97
CA GLY A 148 -3.01 -0.80 6.50
C GLY A 148 -3.49 -2.26 6.65
N THR A 149 -2.58 -3.23 6.55
CA THR A 149 -2.94 -4.65 6.78
C THR A 149 -3.08 -4.97 8.27
N ALA A 150 -2.29 -4.38 9.17
CA ALA A 150 -2.45 -4.56 10.61
C ALA A 150 -3.84 -4.11 11.09
N VAL A 151 -4.32 -2.97 10.58
CA VAL A 151 -5.69 -2.51 10.84
C VAL A 151 -6.75 -3.49 10.30
N ALA A 152 -6.57 -3.99 9.07
CA ALA A 152 -7.46 -5.00 8.51
C ALA A 152 -7.47 -6.31 9.32
N PHE A 153 -6.31 -6.71 9.85
CA PHE A 153 -6.18 -7.87 10.73
C PHE A 153 -6.93 -7.69 12.05
N ARG A 154 -6.84 -6.50 12.66
CA ARG A 154 -7.65 -6.14 13.82
C ARG A 154 -9.15 -6.23 13.52
N ILE A 155 -9.60 -5.69 12.39
CA ILE A 155 -11.01 -5.78 11.97
C ILE A 155 -11.43 -7.25 11.79
N ALA A 156 -10.58 -8.06 11.16
CA ALA A 156 -10.86 -9.47 10.91
C ALA A 156 -11.03 -10.29 12.20
N ARG A 157 -10.11 -10.10 13.15
CA ARG A 157 -10.16 -10.76 14.46
C ARG A 157 -11.28 -10.23 15.36
N GLY A 158 -11.65 -8.97 15.22
CA GLY A 158 -12.52 -8.30 16.19
C GLY A 158 -11.89 -8.23 17.58
N ALA A 159 -12.72 -8.25 18.61
CA ALA A 159 -12.28 -8.45 20.01
C ALA A 159 -12.58 -9.87 20.42
N ASP A 160 -11.67 -10.78 20.08
CA ASP A 160 -11.62 -12.08 20.73
C ASP A 160 -11.06 -11.86 22.14
N GLY A 161 -11.94 -11.77 23.15
CA GLY A 161 -11.59 -11.86 24.57
C GLY A 161 -10.90 -10.66 25.22
N ASP A 162 -10.28 -9.77 24.45
CA ASP A 162 -9.66 -8.55 24.96
C ASP A 162 -10.66 -7.39 25.06
N ASP A 163 -10.58 -6.62 26.14
CA ASP A 163 -11.25 -5.33 26.22
C ASP A 163 -10.69 -4.42 25.12
N TYR A 164 -11.55 -3.82 24.29
CA TYR A 164 -11.15 -2.92 23.20
C TYR A 164 -10.29 -1.76 23.72
N GLU A 165 -10.38 -1.42 25.00
CA GLU A 165 -9.58 -0.38 25.65
C GLU A 165 -8.11 -0.79 25.92
N SER A 166 -7.80 -2.10 25.90
CA SER A 166 -6.44 -2.61 26.13
C SER A 166 -5.59 -2.73 24.87
N LEU A 167 -6.18 -2.48 23.71
CA LEU A 167 -5.58 -2.71 22.39
C LEU A 167 -5.03 -1.41 21.80
N SER A 168 -3.83 -1.46 21.25
CA SER A 168 -3.23 -0.33 20.52
C SER A 168 -2.79 -0.72 19.11
N PHE A 169 -2.89 0.22 18.18
CA PHE A 169 -2.38 0.05 16.82
C PHE A 169 -0.91 -0.35 16.79
N ALA A 170 -0.08 0.21 17.69
CA ALA A 170 1.35 -0.09 17.73
C ALA A 170 1.61 -1.59 18.00
N GLN A 171 0.86 -2.20 18.92
CA GLN A 171 0.97 -3.63 19.20
C GLN A 171 0.53 -4.49 18.01
N ASP A 172 -0.58 -4.13 17.36
CA ASP A 172 -1.06 -4.84 16.17
C ASP A 172 -0.09 -4.70 15.00
N PHE A 173 0.48 -3.51 14.80
CA PHE A 173 1.49 -3.27 13.81
C PHE A 173 2.73 -4.12 14.06
N ASP A 174 3.28 -4.10 15.28
CA ASP A 174 4.49 -4.84 15.62
C ASP A 174 4.26 -6.35 15.45
N ALA A 175 3.20 -6.90 16.05
CA ALA A 175 2.88 -8.32 15.95
C ALA A 175 2.67 -8.77 14.49
N PHE A 176 1.96 -7.98 13.70
CA PHE A 176 1.71 -8.32 12.30
C PHE A 176 2.95 -8.16 11.43
N ALA A 177 3.77 -7.14 11.67
CA ALA A 177 5.03 -6.93 10.96
C ALA A 177 6.02 -8.07 11.22
N ASP A 178 6.10 -8.56 12.45
CA ASP A 178 6.97 -9.68 12.82
C ASP A 178 6.49 -10.96 12.13
N SER A 179 5.18 -11.24 12.14
CA SER A 179 4.61 -12.39 11.40
C SER A 179 4.88 -12.32 9.89
N LEU A 180 4.76 -11.15 9.26
CA LEU A 180 5.08 -11.01 7.83
C LEU A 180 6.57 -11.27 7.55
N THR A 181 7.44 -10.81 8.44
CA THR A 181 8.89 -11.00 8.32
C THR A 181 9.25 -12.48 8.44
N GLU A 182 8.66 -13.20 9.39
CA GLU A 182 8.83 -14.65 9.56
C GLU A 182 8.37 -15.44 8.33
N LEU A 183 7.33 -14.96 7.65
CA LEU A 183 6.83 -15.52 6.39
C LEU A 183 7.66 -15.12 5.15
N GLY A 184 8.73 -14.34 5.33
CA GLY A 184 9.61 -13.90 4.26
C GLY A 184 9.07 -12.73 3.42
N TYR A 185 8.04 -12.02 3.89
CA TYR A 185 7.53 -10.83 3.22
C TYR A 185 8.29 -9.58 3.66
N GLU A 186 8.77 -8.81 2.69
CA GLU A 186 9.40 -7.52 2.98
C GLU A 186 8.35 -6.45 3.34
N ILE A 187 8.63 -5.71 4.42
CA ILE A 187 7.84 -4.58 4.87
C ILE A 187 8.11 -3.39 3.97
N GLY A 188 7.07 -2.98 3.23
CA GLY A 188 7.08 -1.84 2.33
C GLY A 188 6.64 -0.55 3.00
N ALA A 189 7.38 0.53 2.77
CA ALA A 189 7.06 1.87 3.23
C ALA A 189 7.51 2.92 2.21
N HIS A 190 6.93 4.11 2.27
CA HIS A 190 7.49 5.29 1.61
C HIS A 190 7.31 6.52 2.50
N THR A 191 8.16 7.52 2.25
CA THR A 191 8.01 8.91 2.67
C THR A 191 7.67 9.76 1.44
N ASP A 192 7.39 11.04 1.64
CA ASP A 192 7.40 12.03 0.58
C ASP A 192 8.21 13.28 0.94
N ASN A 193 8.38 14.15 -0.04
CA ASN A 193 9.09 15.42 0.12
C ASN A 193 8.30 16.49 0.92
N HIS A 194 7.17 16.14 1.54
CA HIS A 194 6.38 17.02 2.42
C HIS A 194 6.45 16.58 3.88
N SER A 195 6.77 15.31 4.14
CA SER A 195 7.01 14.78 5.49
C SER A 195 8.18 15.46 6.23
N GLU A 196 9.13 16.06 5.49
CA GLU A 196 10.22 16.87 6.09
C GLU A 196 9.70 18.07 6.89
N ASP A 197 8.54 18.63 6.52
CA ASP A 197 7.92 19.77 7.18
C ASP A 197 6.97 19.37 8.33
N SER A 198 6.75 18.07 8.53
CA SER A 198 5.81 17.53 9.52
C SER A 198 6.33 16.20 10.05
N PRO A 199 7.20 16.20 11.08
CA PRO A 199 7.92 15.02 11.55
C PRO A 199 7.03 13.91 12.10
N GLU A 200 5.74 14.19 12.36
CA GLU A 200 4.76 13.19 12.75
C GLU A 200 4.05 12.52 11.57
N ASN A 201 4.17 13.04 10.36
CA ASN A 201 3.56 12.44 9.17
C ASN A 201 4.56 11.51 8.48
N THR A 202 4.07 10.35 8.06
CA THR A 202 4.88 9.41 7.29
C THR A 202 5.04 9.85 5.84
N GLY A 203 4.20 10.77 5.33
CA GLY A 203 4.15 11.14 3.91
C GLY A 203 3.31 10.17 3.07
N CYS A 204 2.65 9.21 3.73
CA CYS A 204 1.77 8.23 3.13
C CYS A 204 0.33 8.49 3.58
N GLY A 205 -0.52 9.00 2.68
CA GLY A 205 -1.92 9.30 3.01
C GLY A 205 -2.73 8.11 3.53
N ALA A 206 -2.36 6.88 3.14
CA ALA A 206 -3.00 5.66 3.64
C ALA A 206 -2.60 5.30 5.08
N ILE A 207 -1.47 5.81 5.57
CA ILE A 207 -1.03 5.64 6.96
C ILE A 207 -1.48 6.84 7.78
N ASP A 208 -1.19 8.05 7.28
CA ASP A 208 -1.46 9.30 7.98
C ASP A 208 -2.96 9.55 8.19
N LYS A 209 -3.86 8.89 7.45
CA LYS A 209 -5.31 9.03 7.61
C LYS A 209 -6.01 7.78 8.14
N MET A 210 -5.31 6.88 8.83
CA MET A 210 -5.88 5.62 9.32
C MET A 210 -7.19 5.79 10.12
N PRO A 211 -7.29 6.71 11.11
CA PRO A 211 -8.54 6.97 11.82
C PRO A 211 -9.68 7.40 10.87
N GLU A 212 -9.41 8.34 9.97
CA GLU A 212 -10.38 8.88 9.01
C GLU A 212 -10.85 7.80 8.02
N ILE A 213 -9.96 6.89 7.60
CA ILE A 213 -10.29 5.75 6.75
C ILE A 213 -11.30 4.84 7.44
N ILE A 214 -11.12 4.56 8.73
CA ILE A 214 -12.07 3.75 9.51
C ILE A 214 -13.42 4.48 9.67
N GLU A 215 -13.41 5.80 9.87
CA GLU A 215 -14.64 6.60 9.90
C GLU A 215 -15.40 6.51 8.57
N VAL A 216 -14.71 6.73 7.44
CA VAL A 216 -15.32 6.63 6.10
C VAL A 216 -15.88 5.24 5.85
N MET A 217 -15.17 4.19 6.26
CA MET A 217 -15.62 2.81 6.10
C MET A 217 -16.90 2.50 6.92
N THR A 218 -17.09 3.17 8.05
CA THR A 218 -18.16 2.88 9.02
C THR A 218 -19.31 3.90 9.01
N ASP A 219 -19.15 5.03 8.34
CA ASP A 219 -20.19 6.03 8.14
C ASP A 219 -21.36 5.41 7.37
N SER A 220 -22.58 5.56 7.90
CA SER A 220 -23.79 4.98 7.31
C SER A 220 -24.11 5.49 5.91
N LYS A 221 -23.61 6.68 5.53
CA LYS A 221 -23.75 7.23 4.17
C LYS A 221 -22.77 6.60 3.19
N ASN A 222 -21.59 6.21 3.65
CA ASN A 222 -20.53 5.64 2.83
C ASN A 222 -20.55 4.10 2.81
N ALA A 223 -21.03 3.45 3.87
CA ALA A 223 -21.02 1.99 4.01
C ALA A 223 -21.71 1.23 2.85
N PRO A 224 -22.85 1.68 2.28
CA PRO A 224 -23.42 1.05 1.08
C PRO A 224 -22.45 1.10 -0.10
N ARG A 225 -21.74 2.23 -0.25
CA ARG A 225 -20.80 2.44 -1.34
C ARG A 225 -19.53 1.63 -1.19
N VAL A 226 -19.01 1.55 0.04
CA VAL A 226 -17.91 0.65 0.41
C VAL A 226 -18.29 -0.80 0.07
N ASN A 227 -19.53 -1.19 0.34
CA ASN A 227 -20.03 -2.52 0.06
C ASN A 227 -20.04 -2.83 -1.44
N GLU A 228 -20.67 -1.97 -2.25
CA GLU A 228 -20.75 -2.11 -3.71
C GLU A 228 -19.36 -2.27 -4.35
N LEU A 229 -18.41 -1.42 -3.94
CA LEU A 229 -17.03 -1.47 -4.45
C LEU A 229 -16.27 -2.70 -3.95
N THR A 230 -16.44 -3.08 -2.68
CA THR A 230 -15.85 -4.30 -2.13
C THR A 230 -16.33 -5.53 -2.89
N GLN A 231 -17.64 -5.63 -3.14
CA GLN A 231 -18.23 -6.69 -3.95
C GLN A 231 -17.67 -6.70 -5.37
N GLY A 232 -17.57 -5.55 -6.03
CA GLY A 232 -17.05 -5.46 -7.40
C GLY A 232 -15.57 -5.89 -7.52
N ILE A 233 -14.75 -5.54 -6.53
CA ILE A 233 -13.33 -5.94 -6.48
C ILE A 233 -13.19 -7.44 -6.19
N MET A 234 -13.89 -7.93 -5.17
CA MET A 234 -13.79 -9.32 -4.72
C MET A 234 -14.45 -10.32 -5.66
N GLY A 235 -15.45 -9.91 -6.43
CA GLY A 235 -16.17 -10.80 -7.36
C GLY A 235 -16.82 -11.97 -6.63
N SER A 236 -16.53 -13.19 -7.06
CA SER A 236 -17.02 -14.44 -6.47
C SER A 236 -16.54 -14.69 -5.03
N ALA A 237 -15.44 -14.06 -4.62
CA ALA A 237 -14.90 -14.16 -3.26
C ALA A 237 -15.79 -13.44 -2.22
N TYR A 238 -16.64 -12.53 -2.68
CA TYR A 238 -17.48 -11.72 -1.81
C TYR A 238 -18.55 -12.57 -1.10
N ASP A 239 -18.66 -12.38 0.21
CA ASP A 239 -19.70 -12.97 1.05
C ASP A 239 -20.35 -11.86 1.88
N SER A 240 -21.66 -11.67 1.72
CA SER A 240 -22.39 -10.57 2.37
C SER A 240 -22.50 -10.72 3.88
N LYS A 241 -22.48 -11.95 4.39
CA LYS A 241 -22.48 -12.22 5.84
C LYS A 241 -21.13 -11.88 6.43
N ILE A 242 -20.03 -12.28 5.77
CA ILE A 242 -18.68 -11.91 6.18
C ILE A 242 -18.50 -10.39 6.10
N TYR A 243 -18.95 -9.74 5.03
CA TYR A 243 -18.92 -8.28 4.92
C TYR A 243 -19.62 -7.60 6.10
N SER A 244 -20.84 -8.05 6.43
CA SER A 244 -21.62 -7.48 7.53
C SER A 244 -20.92 -7.68 8.89
N GLU A 245 -20.28 -8.83 9.10
CA GLU A 245 -19.47 -9.10 10.29
C GLU A 245 -18.24 -8.16 10.36
N MET A 246 -17.52 -7.98 9.25
CA MET A 246 -16.38 -7.09 9.17
C MET A 246 -16.76 -5.62 9.38
N LEU A 247 -17.91 -5.19 8.84
CA LEU A 247 -18.45 -3.86 9.11
C LEU A 247 -18.77 -3.69 10.60
N GLY A 248 -19.38 -4.71 11.24
CA GLY A 248 -19.64 -4.71 12.68
C GLY A 248 -18.35 -4.59 13.52
N ASN A 249 -17.30 -5.32 13.15
CA ASN A 249 -15.99 -5.22 13.82
C ASN A 249 -15.33 -3.86 13.58
N ALA A 250 -15.41 -3.34 12.36
CA ALA A 250 -14.90 -2.02 12.02
C ALA A 250 -15.59 -0.90 12.82
N ILE A 251 -16.91 -0.98 13.03
CA ILE A 251 -17.65 -0.02 13.87
C ILE A 251 -17.10 -0.01 15.30
N ARG A 252 -16.72 -1.17 15.83
CA ARG A 252 -16.11 -1.26 17.17
C ARG A 252 -14.73 -0.62 17.21
N VAL A 253 -13.88 -0.89 16.21
CA VAL A 253 -12.57 -0.22 16.06
C VAL A 253 -12.76 1.30 15.94
N SER A 254 -13.73 1.75 15.13
CA SER A 254 -14.10 3.16 14.97
C SER A 254 -14.53 3.80 16.29
N SER A 255 -15.33 3.08 17.09
CA SER A 255 -15.78 3.54 18.42
C SER A 255 -14.62 3.68 19.40
N ALA A 256 -13.60 2.82 19.30
CA ALA A 256 -12.38 2.86 20.10
C ALA A 256 -11.23 3.65 19.46
N LYS A 257 -11.45 4.38 18.36
CA LYS A 257 -10.36 4.97 17.56
C LYS A 257 -9.43 5.88 18.36
N ALA A 258 -9.95 6.63 19.33
CA ALA A 258 -9.17 7.58 20.12
C ALA A 258 -8.14 6.88 21.02
N SER A 259 -8.48 5.72 21.59
CA SER A 259 -7.55 4.89 22.36
C SER A 259 -6.69 4.02 21.44
N TYR A 260 -7.29 3.37 20.47
CA TYR A 260 -6.60 2.44 19.57
C TYR A 260 -5.51 3.11 18.73
N PHE A 261 -5.80 4.29 18.17
CA PHE A 261 -4.83 5.09 17.43
C PHE A 261 -4.15 6.14 18.30
N LYS A 262 -4.15 6.00 19.63
CA LYS A 262 -3.42 6.94 20.48
C LYS A 262 -1.93 6.93 20.12
N ASP A 263 -1.38 8.11 19.81
CA ASP A 263 0.02 8.33 19.45
C ASP A 263 0.53 7.44 18.30
N TYR A 264 -0.36 6.91 17.46
CA TYR A 264 -0.01 5.89 16.46
C TYR A 264 1.01 6.35 15.42
N ARG A 265 1.04 7.66 15.15
CA ARG A 265 2.00 8.28 14.24
C ARG A 265 3.39 8.43 14.87
N HIS A 266 3.43 8.60 16.20
CA HIS A 266 4.66 8.77 16.95
C HIS A 266 5.54 7.52 16.82
N ASN A 267 6.74 7.69 16.29
CA ASN A 267 7.72 6.63 16.02
C ASN A 267 7.25 5.56 15.01
N LEU A 268 6.13 5.72 14.30
CA LEU A 268 5.72 4.73 13.29
C LEU A 268 6.73 4.66 12.15
N TYR A 269 7.21 5.82 11.70
CA TYR A 269 8.29 5.89 10.72
C TYR A 269 9.55 5.16 11.23
N ASP A 270 9.96 5.39 12.48
CA ASP A 270 11.13 4.73 13.06
C ASP A 270 10.94 3.22 13.20
N ARG A 271 9.73 2.76 13.58
CA ARG A 271 9.37 1.33 13.63
C ARG A 271 9.41 0.69 12.25
N MET A 272 8.91 1.39 11.23
CA MET A 272 8.98 0.93 9.84
C MET A 272 10.43 0.89 9.36
N LYS A 273 11.22 1.94 9.64
CA LYS A 273 12.63 2.03 9.27
C LYS A 273 13.48 0.96 9.98
N ALA A 274 13.22 0.68 11.25
CA ALA A 274 13.91 -0.37 11.99
C ALA A 274 13.74 -1.77 11.37
N ARG A 275 12.59 -2.03 10.74
CA ARG A 275 12.29 -3.32 10.09
C ARG A 275 12.61 -3.34 8.60
N ALA A 276 12.38 -2.25 7.89
CA ALA A 276 12.64 -2.12 6.45
C ALA A 276 14.10 -1.73 6.14
N GLY A 277 14.87 -1.24 7.12
CA GLY A 277 16.18 -0.62 6.91
C GLY A 277 16.10 0.73 6.19
N ASP A 278 17.21 1.17 5.60
CA ASP A 278 17.35 2.48 4.94
C ASP A 278 16.61 2.65 3.60
N VAL A 279 15.75 1.70 3.23
CA VAL A 279 15.20 1.59 1.86
C VAL A 279 13.75 2.09 1.76
N VAL A 280 13.39 3.07 2.60
CA VAL A 280 12.09 3.74 2.48
C VAL A 280 12.14 4.64 1.26
N SER A 281 11.37 4.32 0.21
CA SER A 281 11.34 5.16 -0.99
C SER A 281 10.81 6.56 -0.66
N CYS A 282 11.43 7.61 -1.19
CA CYS A 282 10.90 8.97 -1.11
C CYS A 282 10.12 9.28 -2.39
N LEU A 283 8.81 9.48 -2.29
CA LEU A 283 7.98 9.93 -3.40
C LEU A 283 8.09 11.43 -3.58
N PHE A 284 7.87 11.90 -4.81
CA PHE A 284 8.07 13.31 -5.14
C PHE A 284 6.85 13.92 -5.84
N GLY A 285 6.53 15.15 -5.43
CA GLY A 285 5.50 15.97 -6.06
C GLY A 285 4.11 15.75 -5.49
N LYS A 286 3.13 16.31 -6.19
CA LYS A 286 1.72 16.27 -5.79
C LYS A 286 1.03 15.02 -6.32
N HIS A 287 -0.04 14.64 -5.63
CA HIS A 287 -1.00 13.66 -6.10
C HIS A 287 -1.78 14.19 -7.31
N ASN A 288 -1.72 13.44 -8.41
CA ASN A 288 -2.35 13.71 -9.70
C ASN A 288 -3.04 12.44 -10.24
N GLU A 289 -3.47 11.55 -9.35
CA GLU A 289 -4.11 10.30 -9.74
C GLU A 289 -5.43 10.57 -10.46
N VAL A 290 -5.58 9.96 -11.64
CA VAL A 290 -6.81 10.01 -12.45
C VAL A 290 -7.56 8.69 -12.41
N ALA A 291 -6.90 7.63 -11.91
CA ALA A 291 -7.48 6.31 -11.79
C ALA A 291 -6.93 5.52 -10.60
N ALA A 292 -7.68 4.50 -10.21
CA ALA A 292 -7.19 3.37 -9.43
C ALA A 292 -7.26 2.08 -10.26
N ILE A 293 -6.10 1.47 -10.46
CA ILE A 293 -5.93 0.18 -11.12
C ILE A 293 -6.04 -0.92 -10.06
N ILE A 294 -6.99 -1.82 -10.23
CA ILE A 294 -7.17 -3.01 -9.40
C ILE A 294 -6.65 -4.20 -10.18
N ASN A 295 -5.44 -4.64 -9.85
CA ASN A 295 -4.79 -5.74 -10.55
C ASN A 295 -5.14 -7.09 -9.92
N ARG A 296 -5.90 -7.90 -10.66
CA ARG A 296 -6.28 -9.28 -10.31
C ARG A 296 -5.49 -10.31 -11.14
N VAL A 297 -4.33 -9.95 -11.67
CA VAL A 297 -3.47 -10.88 -12.43
C VAL A 297 -2.30 -11.32 -11.56
N TYR A 298 -2.26 -12.61 -11.21
CA TYR A 298 -1.28 -13.17 -10.28
C TYR A 298 0.18 -12.95 -10.76
N GLY A 299 1.06 -12.60 -9.82
CA GLY A 299 2.49 -12.41 -10.09
C GLY A 299 2.82 -11.21 -11.01
N THR A 300 1.92 -10.23 -11.09
CA THR A 300 2.13 -9.00 -11.88
C THR A 300 1.97 -7.74 -11.03
N THR A 301 2.43 -6.60 -11.53
CA THR A 301 2.16 -5.28 -10.93
C THR A 301 2.11 -4.23 -12.03
N PHE A 302 1.67 -3.03 -11.69
CA PHE A 302 1.59 -1.90 -12.60
C PHE A 302 2.80 -0.97 -12.43
N HIS A 303 3.54 -0.69 -13.51
CA HIS A 303 4.71 0.18 -13.52
C HIS A 303 4.31 1.66 -13.42
N ARG A 304 3.77 2.08 -12.26
CA ARG A 304 3.27 3.44 -12.04
C ARG A 304 4.32 4.53 -12.30
N ASP A 305 5.58 4.27 -11.97
CA ASP A 305 6.65 5.26 -12.14
C ASP A 305 6.84 5.59 -13.63
N GLU A 306 6.77 4.58 -14.52
CA GLU A 306 6.84 4.76 -15.96
C GLU A 306 5.57 5.39 -16.52
N PHE A 307 4.40 4.93 -16.07
CA PHE A 307 3.10 5.50 -16.43
C PHE A 307 3.04 7.00 -16.15
N SER A 308 3.49 7.42 -14.96
CA SER A 308 3.51 8.83 -14.58
C SER A 308 4.60 9.62 -15.27
N ALA A 309 5.78 9.02 -15.49
CA ALA A 309 6.85 9.66 -16.24
C ALA A 309 6.50 9.92 -17.71
N ASP A 310 5.67 9.09 -18.36
CA ASP A 310 5.26 9.28 -19.76
C ASP A 310 4.36 10.49 -19.99
N SER A 311 3.87 11.11 -18.91
CA SER A 311 3.07 12.33 -18.95
C SER A 311 3.68 13.48 -18.15
N ASP A 312 4.99 13.42 -17.83
CA ASP A 312 5.67 14.40 -16.97
C ASP A 312 4.92 14.64 -15.65
N ASN A 313 4.47 13.55 -15.02
CA ASN A 313 3.70 13.53 -13.77
C ASN A 313 2.27 14.11 -13.86
N LYS A 314 1.76 14.44 -15.05
CA LYS A 314 0.40 14.96 -15.21
C LYS A 314 -0.65 13.87 -14.99
N ILE A 315 -0.34 12.62 -15.34
CA ILE A 315 -1.26 11.49 -15.22
C ILE A 315 -0.63 10.48 -14.26
N GLN A 316 -1.27 10.27 -13.12
CA GLN A 316 -0.89 9.22 -12.18
C GLN A 316 -2.04 8.23 -12.03
N ALA A 317 -1.73 7.04 -11.52
CA ALA A 317 -2.74 6.08 -11.13
C ALA A 317 -2.32 5.39 -9.84
N PHE A 318 -3.28 5.22 -8.93
CA PHE A 318 -3.12 4.26 -7.85
C PHE A 318 -3.06 2.85 -8.44
N ASN A 319 -2.26 1.96 -7.87
CA ASN A 319 -2.34 0.53 -8.20
C ASN A 319 -2.46 -0.33 -6.96
N TYR A 320 -3.50 -1.17 -6.93
CA TYR A 320 -3.74 -2.16 -5.89
C TYR A 320 -3.63 -3.57 -6.48
N ASP A 321 -2.59 -4.29 -6.07
CA ASP A 321 -2.35 -5.68 -6.46
C ASP A 321 -3.18 -6.62 -5.57
N TYR A 322 -4.46 -6.79 -5.91
CA TYR A 322 -5.41 -7.62 -5.16
C TYR A 322 -4.93 -9.06 -5.00
N TRP A 323 -4.31 -9.64 -6.03
CA TRP A 323 -3.76 -10.99 -5.99
C TRP A 323 -2.72 -11.15 -4.86
N TYR A 324 -1.96 -10.10 -4.55
CA TYR A 324 -0.94 -10.14 -3.51
C TYR A 324 -1.52 -10.05 -2.10
N THR A 325 -2.67 -9.36 -1.95
CA THR A 325 -3.45 -9.45 -0.72
C THR A 325 -3.98 -10.86 -0.50
N LEU A 326 -4.47 -11.51 -1.56
CA LEU A 326 -4.92 -12.90 -1.50
C LEU A 326 -3.79 -13.83 -1.07
N GLU A 327 -2.63 -13.75 -1.76
CA GLU A 327 -1.44 -14.57 -1.46
C GLU A 327 -0.99 -14.41 0.00
N LYS A 328 -0.85 -13.17 0.49
CA LYS A 328 -0.47 -12.92 1.88
C LYS A 328 -1.48 -13.46 2.88
N THR A 329 -2.76 -13.38 2.55
CA THR A 329 -3.82 -13.94 3.38
C THR A 329 -3.70 -15.46 3.46
N GLU A 330 -3.46 -16.13 2.34
CA GLU A 330 -3.25 -17.58 2.30
C GLU A 330 -2.02 -18.01 3.09
N ALA A 331 -0.89 -17.30 2.92
CA ALA A 331 0.34 -17.56 3.67
C ALA A 331 0.13 -17.40 5.19
N LEU A 332 -0.55 -16.32 5.61
CA LEU A 332 -0.91 -16.12 7.02
C LEU A 332 -1.79 -17.25 7.54
N MET A 333 -2.83 -17.66 6.81
CA MET A 333 -3.70 -18.76 7.27
C MET A 333 -2.94 -20.06 7.46
N LYS A 334 -1.95 -20.33 6.60
CA LYS A 334 -1.19 -21.57 6.61
C LYS A 334 -0.15 -21.64 7.72
N ASP A 335 0.65 -20.58 7.86
CA ASP A 335 1.93 -20.66 8.57
C ASP A 335 1.97 -19.77 9.84
N HIS A 336 0.97 -18.91 10.09
CA HIS A 336 0.96 -18.05 11.27
C HIS A 336 0.46 -18.80 12.53
N PRO A 337 1.16 -18.70 13.69
CA PRO A 337 0.84 -19.47 14.91
C PRO A 337 -0.61 -19.39 15.39
N TYR A 338 -1.23 -18.20 15.33
CA TYR A 338 -2.64 -18.00 15.68
C TYR A 338 -3.63 -18.94 14.94
N PHE A 339 -3.32 -19.38 13.72
CA PHE A 339 -4.20 -20.25 12.92
C PHE A 339 -3.80 -21.73 12.95
N ALA A 340 -2.70 -22.07 13.64
CA ALA A 340 -2.13 -23.42 13.62
C ALA A 340 -3.12 -24.49 14.11
N ASP A 341 -3.86 -24.18 15.19
CA ASP A 341 -4.81 -25.12 15.84
C ASP A 341 -6.23 -25.08 15.24
N MET A 342 -6.48 -24.23 14.23
CA MET A 342 -7.79 -24.12 13.60
C MET A 342 -8.03 -25.25 12.58
N SER A 343 -9.28 -25.69 12.43
CA SER A 343 -9.63 -26.57 11.30
C SER A 343 -9.43 -25.85 9.96
N GLU A 344 -9.29 -26.61 8.88
CA GLU A 344 -9.16 -26.04 7.53
C GLU A 344 -10.36 -25.15 7.17
N GLU A 345 -11.58 -25.60 7.48
CA GLU A 345 -12.80 -24.82 7.23
C GLU A 345 -12.79 -23.51 8.02
N ARG A 346 -12.32 -23.53 9.27
CA ARG A 346 -12.20 -22.33 10.09
C ARG A 346 -11.15 -21.39 9.52
N ARG A 347 -9.98 -21.88 9.11
CA ARG A 347 -8.95 -21.08 8.45
C ARG A 347 -9.44 -20.41 7.18
N ILE A 348 -10.22 -21.12 6.36
CA ILE A 348 -10.82 -20.54 5.14
C ILE A 348 -11.77 -19.38 5.49
N ILE A 349 -12.59 -19.54 6.52
CA ILE A 349 -13.50 -18.47 6.99
C ILE A 349 -12.70 -17.26 7.50
N GLU A 350 -11.67 -17.48 8.33
CA GLU A 350 -10.83 -16.39 8.85
C GLU A 350 -10.01 -15.71 7.74
N GLY A 351 -9.55 -16.46 6.75
CA GLY A 351 -8.90 -15.91 5.56
C GLY A 351 -9.85 -15.03 4.76
N LYS A 352 -11.10 -15.45 4.56
CA LYS A 352 -12.12 -14.61 3.91
C LYS A 352 -12.39 -13.34 4.70
N LYS A 353 -12.46 -13.40 6.02
CA LYS A 353 -12.62 -12.20 6.88
C LYS A 353 -11.46 -11.23 6.69
N LEU A 354 -10.22 -11.70 6.75
CA LEU A 354 -9.03 -10.87 6.55
C LEU A 354 -9.02 -10.24 5.15
N LEU A 355 -9.31 -11.02 4.11
CA LEU A 355 -9.40 -10.54 2.74
C LEU A 355 -10.50 -9.46 2.61
N THR A 356 -11.70 -9.72 3.12
CA THR A 356 -12.81 -8.76 3.10
C THR A 356 -12.46 -7.48 3.85
N ALA A 357 -11.97 -7.57 5.09
CA ALA A 357 -11.55 -6.41 5.88
C ALA A 357 -10.49 -5.59 5.14
N ARG A 358 -9.55 -6.26 4.46
CA ARG A 358 -8.48 -5.60 3.73
C ARG A 358 -8.96 -4.89 2.47
N VAL A 359 -9.91 -5.47 1.73
CA VAL A 359 -10.53 -4.81 0.58
C VAL A 359 -11.37 -3.63 1.03
N MET A 360 -12.20 -3.78 2.07
CA MET A 360 -13.00 -2.69 2.65
C MET A 360 -12.12 -1.51 3.04
N TYR A 361 -11.02 -1.78 3.75
CA TYR A 361 -10.05 -0.76 4.15
C TYR A 361 -9.41 -0.06 2.93
N THR A 362 -9.08 -0.81 1.88
CA THR A 362 -8.50 -0.26 0.64
C THR A 362 -9.50 0.64 -0.09
N VAL A 363 -10.77 0.23 -0.18
CA VAL A 363 -11.85 1.05 -0.74
C VAL A 363 -12.05 2.32 0.07
N ALA A 364 -12.14 2.21 1.40
CA ALA A 364 -12.27 3.37 2.27
C ALA A 364 -11.05 4.31 2.19
N THR A 365 -9.85 3.76 1.96
CA THR A 365 -8.64 4.55 1.68
C THR A 365 -8.83 5.40 0.43
N LEU A 366 -9.29 4.81 -0.68
CA LEU A 366 -9.60 5.55 -1.90
C LEU A 366 -10.64 6.65 -1.63
N MET A 367 -11.72 6.33 -0.91
CA MET A 367 -12.77 7.28 -0.54
C MET A 367 -12.32 8.44 0.36
N THR A 368 -11.25 8.21 1.13
CA THR A 368 -10.65 9.22 2.02
C THR A 368 -9.66 10.12 1.29
N LEU A 369 -9.01 9.59 0.24
CA LEU A 369 -7.96 10.31 -0.49
C LEU A 369 -8.49 11.02 -1.73
N THR A 370 -9.54 10.51 -2.37
CA THR A 370 -10.15 11.09 -3.58
C THR A 370 -11.55 11.61 -3.33
N ASP A 371 -12.06 12.42 -4.27
CA ASP A 371 -13.42 12.96 -4.27
C ASP A 371 -14.42 12.10 -5.07
N GLY A 372 -13.99 10.90 -5.47
CA GLY A 372 -14.81 9.97 -6.26
C GLY A 372 -14.79 10.20 -7.77
N THR A 373 -14.11 11.25 -8.26
CA THR A 373 -14.11 11.58 -9.69
C THR A 373 -13.08 10.80 -10.52
N ILE A 374 -12.16 10.07 -9.86
CA ILE A 374 -11.19 9.21 -10.53
C ILE A 374 -11.84 7.93 -11.08
N GLN A 375 -11.27 7.36 -12.14
CA GLN A 375 -11.78 6.14 -12.77
C GLN A 375 -11.27 4.88 -12.03
N LEU A 376 -12.09 3.84 -11.85
CA LEU A 376 -11.56 2.51 -11.46
C LEU A 376 -11.45 1.60 -12.69
N ARG A 377 -10.32 0.90 -12.77
CA ARG A 377 -10.00 -0.06 -13.82
C ARG A 377 -9.60 -1.37 -13.17
N ILE A 378 -10.33 -2.44 -13.45
CA ILE A 378 -9.93 -3.79 -13.05
C ILE A 378 -9.15 -4.42 -14.19
N ILE A 379 -8.03 -5.06 -13.86
CA ILE A 379 -7.27 -5.89 -14.79
C ILE A 379 -7.45 -7.35 -14.40
N ASP A 380 -7.93 -8.15 -15.35
CA ASP A 380 -8.15 -9.58 -15.20
C ASP A 380 -7.37 -10.37 -16.24
N GLU A 381 -7.08 -11.63 -15.91
CA GLU A 381 -6.63 -12.63 -16.87
C GLU A 381 -7.83 -13.36 -17.47
N LYS A 382 -7.72 -13.73 -18.74
CA LYS A 382 -8.68 -14.56 -19.47
C LYS A 382 -8.04 -15.88 -19.87
N ASP A 383 -8.83 -16.94 -19.85
CA ASP A 383 -8.45 -18.21 -20.44
C ASP A 383 -8.44 -18.17 -21.97
N ASP A 384 -8.10 -19.29 -22.60
CA ASP A 384 -8.04 -19.41 -24.06
C ASP A 384 -9.44 -19.29 -24.73
N GLU A 385 -10.52 -19.43 -23.96
CA GLU A 385 -11.90 -19.23 -24.41
C GLU A 385 -12.37 -17.76 -24.24
N GLY A 386 -11.53 -16.92 -23.62
CA GLY A 386 -11.81 -15.51 -23.37
C GLY A 386 -12.61 -15.25 -22.09
N THR A 387 -12.82 -16.26 -21.26
CA THR A 387 -13.52 -16.17 -19.97
C THR A 387 -12.56 -15.64 -18.91
N VAL A 388 -13.02 -14.71 -18.07
CA VAL A 388 -12.21 -14.18 -16.96
C VAL A 388 -11.89 -15.30 -15.96
N VAL A 389 -10.60 -15.47 -15.68
CA VAL A 389 -10.10 -16.43 -14.68
C VAL A 389 -10.43 -15.90 -13.29
N ASP A 390 -11.17 -16.70 -12.53
CA ASP A 390 -11.48 -16.38 -11.15
C ASP A 390 -10.28 -16.66 -10.24
N LEU A 391 -9.61 -15.58 -9.80
CA LEU A 391 -8.51 -15.68 -8.85
C LEU A 391 -8.87 -16.37 -7.55
N PHE A 392 -10.14 -16.43 -7.16
CA PHE A 392 -10.57 -17.04 -5.92
C PHE A 392 -10.85 -18.55 -6.06
N ASP A 393 -10.93 -19.07 -7.29
CA ASP A 393 -11.15 -20.49 -7.51
C ASP A 393 -9.96 -21.31 -6.97
N GLY A 394 -10.20 -22.03 -5.87
CA GLY A 394 -9.16 -22.75 -5.12
C GLY A 394 -8.58 -22.04 -3.90
N PHE A 395 -9.14 -20.92 -3.44
CA PHE A 395 -8.73 -20.31 -2.17
C PHE A 395 -8.77 -21.34 -1.02
N GLY A 396 -7.65 -21.48 -0.30
CA GLY A 396 -7.47 -22.47 0.76
C GLY A 396 -7.26 -23.93 0.29
N LYS A 397 -7.41 -24.22 -1.00
CA LYS A 397 -7.16 -25.53 -1.62
C LYS A 397 -5.90 -25.57 -2.50
N ARG A 398 -5.36 -24.41 -2.84
CA ARG A 398 -4.08 -24.32 -3.53
C ARG A 398 -3.02 -24.79 -2.55
N ASP A 399 -2.37 -25.92 -2.85
CA ASP A 399 -1.02 -26.17 -2.37
C ASP A 399 -0.24 -24.93 -2.78
N THR A 400 -0.02 -24.05 -1.81
CA THR A 400 0.47 -22.68 -2.00
C THR A 400 1.51 -22.64 -3.10
N TYR A 401 1.48 -21.61 -3.95
CA TYR A 401 2.68 -21.12 -4.62
C TYR A 401 3.68 -20.78 -3.52
N ALA A 402 4.35 -21.80 -2.99
CA ALA A 402 5.37 -21.65 -1.99
C ALA A 402 6.36 -20.69 -2.66
N PRO A 403 6.68 -19.53 -2.05
CA PRO A 403 7.92 -18.91 -2.41
C PRO A 403 8.94 -20.03 -2.17
N ALA A 404 9.47 -20.61 -3.26
CA ALA A 404 10.55 -21.58 -3.21
C ALA A 404 11.48 -21.08 -2.11
N ALA A 405 11.57 -21.89 -1.05
CA ALA A 405 12.10 -21.47 0.24
C ALA A 405 13.35 -20.65 0.00
N ILE A 406 13.42 -19.46 0.60
CA ILE A 406 14.66 -18.72 0.72
C ILE A 406 15.52 -19.60 1.63
N ALA A 407 16.22 -20.56 1.04
CA ALA A 407 17.30 -21.26 1.70
C ALA A 407 18.42 -20.23 1.86
N ALA A 408 18.81 -20.03 3.11
CA ALA A 408 19.83 -19.10 3.58
C ALA A 408 21.18 -19.26 2.87
#